data_AF-A0A9E5N9D8-F1
#
_entry.id   AF-A0A9E5N9D8-F1
#
_cell.length_a   1.000
_cell.length_b   1.000
_cell.length_c   1.000
_cell.angle_alpha   90.00
_cell.angle_beta   90.00
_cell.angle_gamma   90.00
#
_symmetry.space_group_name_H-M   'P 1'
#
loop_
_entity.id
_entity.type
_entity.pdbx_description
1 polymer ?
#
loop_
_entity_poly.entity_id
_entity_poly.type
_entity_poly.pdbx_seq_one_letter_code
_entity_poly.pdbx_strand_id
1 'polypeptide(L)'
;MVSEIQALPLVDRAAFFSDRRNVWAAESCLRRGLEALLDLGRHILARGFGIGVSEYKEIALRLAEHGVLASQDADLLRVLAGYRNRLVHFYHEIGPDELYEICAFRLTDLERLATAYREWLRKHPDQLDERL
;
A
#
# COMPACT_ATOMS: atom_id res chain seq x y z
N MET A 1 3.78 5.03 9.23
CA MET A 1 3.08 3.73 9.05
C MET A 1 4.08 2.60 8.87
N VAL A 2 4.87 2.58 7.80
CA VAL A 2 5.93 1.55 7.62
C VAL A 2 6.96 1.61 8.76
N SER A 3 7.37 2.81 9.16
CA SER A 3 8.23 3.06 10.34
C SER A 3 7.73 2.39 11.62
N GLU A 4 6.41 2.44 11.87
CA GLU A 4 5.80 1.86 13.07
C GLU A 4 5.85 0.34 13.05
N ILE A 5 5.69 -0.26 11.86
CA ILE A 5 5.81 -1.71 11.69
C ILE A 5 7.27 -2.13 11.88
N GLN A 6 8.22 -1.37 11.31
CA GLN A 6 9.66 -1.62 11.45
C GLN A 6 10.16 -1.50 12.90
N ALA A 7 9.47 -0.73 13.75
CA ALA A 7 9.77 -0.61 15.18
C ALA A 7 9.32 -1.83 16.01
N LEU A 8 8.49 -2.73 15.45
CA LEU A 8 8.10 -3.97 16.10
C LEU A 8 9.26 -4.97 16.11
N PRO A 9 9.29 -5.95 17.05
CA PRO A 9 10.36 -6.94 17.14
C PRO A 9 10.23 -8.02 16.03
N LEU A 10 10.32 -7.62 14.77
CA LEU A 10 10.10 -8.49 13.61
C LEU A 10 11.23 -9.52 13.40
N VAL A 11 12.45 -9.22 13.88
CA VAL A 11 13.61 -10.11 13.76
C VAL A 11 13.49 -11.34 14.68
N ASP A 12 12.77 -11.22 15.79
CA ASP A 12 12.52 -12.30 16.73
C ASP A 12 11.03 -12.60 16.79
N ARG A 13 10.65 -13.68 16.12
CA ARG A 13 9.27 -14.18 16.07
C ARG A 13 8.68 -14.44 17.46
N ALA A 14 9.46 -14.97 18.39
CA ALA A 14 8.98 -15.23 19.75
C ALA A 14 8.73 -13.92 20.49
N ALA A 15 9.62 -12.93 20.34
CA ALA A 15 9.42 -11.59 20.89
C ALA A 15 8.19 -10.90 20.28
N PHE A 16 7.95 -11.04 18.97
CA PHE A 16 6.75 -10.51 18.32
C PHE A 16 5.46 -11.08 18.92
N PHE A 17 5.38 -12.39 19.09
CA PHE A 17 4.19 -13.04 19.64
C PHE A 17 4.10 -13.02 21.17
N SER A 18 5.11 -12.53 21.87
CA SER A 18 5.07 -12.36 23.33
C SER A 18 4.06 -11.30 23.79
N ASP A 19 3.70 -10.36 22.91
CA ASP A 19 2.70 -9.33 23.16
C ASP A 19 1.72 -9.22 22.00
N ARG A 20 0.45 -9.53 22.26
CA ARG A 20 -0.63 -9.47 21.26
C ARG A 20 -0.85 -8.07 20.67
N ARG A 21 -0.42 -7.02 21.37
CA ARG A 21 -0.48 -5.64 20.86
C ARG A 21 0.39 -5.44 19.62
N ASN A 22 1.45 -6.23 19.45
CA ASN A 22 2.31 -6.17 18.26
C ASN A 22 1.53 -6.59 17.02
N VAL A 23 0.73 -7.65 17.11
CA VAL A 23 -0.13 -8.12 16.01
C VAL A 23 -1.13 -7.04 15.62
N TRP A 24 -1.81 -6.43 16.59
CA TRP A 24 -2.77 -5.36 16.33
C TRP A 24 -2.15 -4.10 15.75
N ALA A 25 -0.98 -3.72 16.25
CA ALA A 25 -0.22 -2.58 15.73
C ALA A 25 0.21 -2.84 14.28
N ALA A 26 0.76 -4.02 14.00
CA ALA A 26 1.15 -4.46 12.67
C ALA A 26 -0.03 -4.41 11.68
N GLU A 27 -1.18 -4.99 12.06
CA GLU A 27 -2.39 -5.07 11.23
C GLU A 27 -2.90 -3.67 10.87
N SER A 28 -3.09 -2.84 11.91
CA SER A 28 -3.58 -1.47 11.75
C SER A 28 -2.64 -0.63 10.89
N CYS A 29 -1.32 -0.76 11.12
CA CYS A 29 -0.34 0.01 10.39
C CYS A 29 -0.21 -0.43 8.93
N LEU A 30 -0.23 -1.74 8.68
CA LEU A 30 -0.17 -2.31 7.34
C LEU A 30 -1.39 -1.90 6.53
N ARG A 31 -2.60 -2.08 7.08
CA ARG A 31 -3.85 -1.70 6.42
C ARG A 31 -3.85 -0.23 6.00
N ARG A 32 -3.46 0.67 6.91
CA ARG A 32 -3.38 2.11 6.63
C ARG A 32 -2.28 2.47 5.64
N GLY A 33 -1.16 1.74 5.63
CA GLY A 33 -0.12 1.91 4.62
C GLY A 33 -0.60 1.55 3.21
N LEU A 34 -1.32 0.44 3.09
CA LEU A 34 -1.93 0.01 1.83
C LEU A 34 -3.00 0.97 1.35
N GLU A 35 -3.87 1.43 2.26
CA GLU A 35 -4.87 2.47 2.00
C GLU A 35 -4.23 3.73 1.40
N ALA A 36 -3.17 4.23 2.04
CA ALA A 36 -2.50 5.45 1.58
C ALA A 36 -1.91 5.33 0.17
N LEU A 37 -1.38 4.15 -0.20
CA LEU A 37 -0.87 3.91 -1.57
C LEU A 37 -1.99 3.90 -2.62
N LEU A 38 -3.15 3.33 -2.26
CA LEU A 38 -4.31 3.27 -3.14
C LEU A 38 -4.97 4.64 -3.28
N ASP A 39 -5.11 5.38 -2.18
CA ASP A 39 -5.67 6.72 -2.17
C ASP A 39 -4.78 7.70 -2.95
N LEU A 40 -3.45 7.60 -2.82
CA LEU A 40 -2.53 8.38 -3.64
C LEU A 40 -2.69 8.07 -5.13
N GLY A 41 -2.78 6.79 -5.48
CA GLY A 41 -3.04 6.37 -6.86
C GLY A 41 -4.35 6.93 -7.41
N ARG A 42 -5.44 6.82 -6.64
CA ARG A 42 -6.75 7.40 -6.98
C ARG A 42 -6.66 8.92 -7.13
N HIS A 43 -5.96 9.59 -6.24
CA HIS A 43 -5.79 11.04 -6.28
C HIS A 43 -5.05 11.48 -7.55
N ILE A 44 -3.96 10.78 -7.92
CA ILE A 44 -3.23 11.04 -9.17
C ILE A 44 -4.15 10.86 -10.38
N LEU A 45 -4.94 9.78 -10.44
CA LEU A 45 -5.89 9.55 -11.54
C LEU A 45 -6.95 10.65 -11.64
N ALA A 46 -7.52 11.04 -10.50
CA ALA A 46 -8.58 12.05 -10.46
C ALA A 46 -8.04 13.44 -10.84
N ARG A 47 -6.88 13.83 -10.31
CA ARG A 47 -6.31 15.17 -10.51
C ARG A 47 -5.51 15.29 -11.81
N GLY A 48 -4.60 14.35 -12.07
CA GLY A 48 -3.72 14.39 -13.23
C GLY A 48 -4.40 14.01 -14.55
N PHE A 49 -5.47 13.22 -14.48
CA PHE A 49 -6.10 12.66 -15.68
C PHE A 49 -7.62 12.85 -15.74
N GLY A 50 -8.26 13.40 -14.71
CA GLY A 50 -9.71 13.55 -14.66
C GLY A 50 -10.48 12.22 -14.57
N ILE A 51 -9.82 11.14 -14.13
CA ILE A 51 -10.40 9.79 -14.09
C ILE A 51 -10.84 9.45 -12.66
N GLY A 52 -12.14 9.31 -12.47
CA GLY A 52 -12.71 8.77 -11.23
C GLY A 52 -12.65 7.25 -11.19
N VAL A 53 -12.12 6.68 -10.11
CA VAL A 53 -12.07 5.23 -9.90
C VAL A 53 -12.53 4.89 -8.48
N SER A 54 -13.53 4.02 -8.37
CA SER A 54 -14.05 3.53 -7.09
C SER A 54 -13.38 2.23 -6.64
N GLU A 55 -13.18 1.30 -7.56
CA GLU A 55 -12.60 -0.03 -7.33
C GLU A 55 -11.09 0.00 -7.14
N TYR A 56 -10.57 -0.58 -6.05
CA TYR A 56 -9.13 -0.56 -5.77
C TYR A 56 -8.27 -1.27 -6.82
N LYS A 57 -8.78 -2.36 -7.40
CA LYS A 57 -8.04 -3.10 -8.44
C LYS A 57 -7.99 -2.31 -9.75
N GLU A 58 -9.00 -1.49 -10.03
CA GLU A 58 -9.04 -0.64 -11.21
C GLU A 58 -8.02 0.50 -11.11
N ILE A 59 -7.73 1.01 -9.91
CA ILE A 59 -6.70 2.04 -9.70
C ILE A 59 -5.36 1.57 -10.30
N ALA A 60 -4.94 0.34 -9.99
CA ALA A 60 -3.69 -0.21 -10.48
C ALA A 60 -3.64 -0.29 -12.02
N LEU A 61 -4.72 -0.75 -12.65
CA LEU A 61 -4.83 -0.82 -14.10
C LEU A 61 -4.69 0.57 -14.73
N ARG A 62 -5.47 1.54 -14.23
CA ARG A 62 -5.49 2.90 -14.78
C ARG A 62 -4.17 3.63 -14.60
N LEU A 63 -3.47 3.40 -13.50
CA LEU A 63 -2.12 3.94 -13.28
C LEU A 63 -1.11 3.40 -14.29
N ALA A 64 -1.21 2.12 -14.68
CA ALA A 64 -0.36 1.55 -15.73
C ALA A 64 -0.67 2.15 -17.11
N GLU A 65 -1.95 2.25 -17.47
CA GLU A 65 -2.40 2.81 -18.75
C GLU A 65 -1.88 4.23 -18.99
N HIS A 66 -1.75 5.02 -17.92
CA HIS A 66 -1.28 6.41 -17.97
C HIS A 66 0.22 6.55 -17.67
N GLY A 67 0.96 5.44 -17.59
CA GLY A 67 2.40 5.44 -17.34
C GLY A 67 2.81 5.98 -15.97
N VAL A 68 1.89 6.01 -15.00
CA VAL A 68 2.19 6.38 -13.61
C VAL A 68 2.99 5.29 -12.91
N LEU A 69 2.61 4.03 -13.15
CA LEU A 69 3.32 2.86 -12.66
C LEU A 69 3.76 2.00 -13.84
N ALA A 70 4.94 1.38 -13.74
CA ALA A 70 5.31 0.30 -14.65
C ALA A 70 4.37 -0.90 -14.45
N SER A 71 4.18 -1.74 -15.48
CA SER A 71 3.25 -2.88 -15.43
C SER A 71 3.49 -3.79 -14.20
N GLN A 72 4.76 -4.04 -13.87
CA GLN A 72 5.15 -4.84 -12.70
C GLN A 72 4.73 -4.22 -11.36
N ASP A 73 4.76 -2.88 -11.25
CA ASP A 73 4.37 -2.16 -10.04
C ASP A 73 2.86 -2.05 -9.94
N ALA A 74 2.17 -1.91 -11.08
CA ALA A 74 0.71 -1.99 -11.13
C ALA A 74 0.20 -3.38 -10.74
N ASP A 75 0.82 -4.45 -11.22
CA ASP A 75 0.46 -5.82 -10.81
C ASP A 75 0.67 -6.02 -9.31
N LEU A 76 1.77 -5.51 -8.76
CA LEU A 76 2.02 -5.51 -7.32
C LEU A 76 0.93 -4.74 -6.56
N LEU A 77 0.61 -3.51 -6.97
CA LEU A 77 -0.43 -2.70 -6.34
C LEU A 77 -1.80 -3.41 -6.39
N ARG A 78 -2.12 -4.12 -7.48
CA ARG A 78 -3.35 -4.91 -7.61
C ARG A 78 -3.41 -6.07 -6.62
N VAL A 79 -2.29 -6.76 -6.38
CA VAL A 79 -2.21 -7.81 -5.34
C VAL A 79 -2.41 -7.19 -3.95
N LEU A 80 -1.74 -6.09 -3.67
CA LEU A 80 -1.84 -5.37 -2.40
C LEU A 80 -3.24 -4.79 -2.15
N ALA A 81 -3.94 -4.33 -3.19
CA ALA A 81 -5.34 -3.95 -3.13
C ALA A 81 -6.23 -5.12 -2.67
N GLY A 82 -5.98 -6.32 -3.20
CA GLY A 82 -6.65 -7.53 -2.74
C GLY A 82 -6.38 -7.83 -1.27
N TYR A 83 -5.12 -7.70 -0.83
CA TYR A 83 -4.76 -7.92 0.56
C TYR A 83 -5.38 -6.88 1.51
N ARG A 84 -5.39 -5.60 1.12
CA ARG A 84 -6.10 -4.52 1.83
C ARG A 84 -7.59 -4.86 1.99
N ASN A 85 -8.23 -5.39 0.95
CA ASN A 85 -9.64 -5.81 1.04
C ASN A 85 -9.84 -6.97 2.01
N ARG A 86 -8.93 -7.95 2.02
CA ARG A 86 -8.95 -9.03 3.02
C ARG A 86 -8.83 -8.48 4.45
N LEU A 87 -7.92 -7.54 4.69
CA LEU A 87 -7.74 -6.88 6.01
C LEU A 87 -8.98 -6.13 6.52
N VAL A 88 -9.94 -5.81 5.66
CA VAL A 88 -11.16 -5.07 6.05
C VAL A 88 -12.38 -5.99 6.09
N HIS A 89 -12.58 -6.79 5.05
CA HIS A 89 -13.82 -7.55 4.84
C HIS A 89 -13.72 -9.00 5.32
N PHE A 90 -12.51 -9.56 5.32
CA PHE A 90 -12.22 -10.95 5.68
C PHE A 90 -11.19 -11.00 6.82
N TYR A 91 -11.20 -10.00 7.71
CA TYR A 91 -10.20 -9.85 8.77
C TYR A 91 -10.11 -11.09 9.68
N HIS A 92 -11.23 -11.80 9.85
CA HIS A 92 -11.31 -13.03 10.63
C HIS A 92 -10.57 -14.23 9.99
N GLU A 93 -10.24 -14.16 8.70
CA GLU A 93 -9.46 -15.18 7.99
C GLU A 93 -7.95 -14.91 8.04
N ILE A 94 -7.53 -13.72 8.49
CA ILE A 94 -6.11 -13.35 8.53
C ILE A 94 -5.52 -13.77 9.87
N GLY A 95 -4.58 -14.71 9.79
CA GLY A 95 -3.88 -15.24 10.96
C GLY A 95 -2.75 -14.31 11.44
N PRO A 96 -2.42 -14.32 12.74
CA PRO A 96 -1.26 -13.61 13.27
C PRO A 96 0.07 -14.00 12.60
N ASP A 97 0.21 -15.28 12.21
CA ASP A 97 1.38 -15.80 11.51
C ASP A 97 1.50 -15.21 10.09
N GLU A 98 0.41 -15.18 9.32
CA GLU A 98 0.39 -14.54 7.98
C GLU A 98 0.79 -13.06 8.07
N LEU A 99 0.26 -12.36 9.08
CA LEU A 99 0.56 -10.95 9.29
C LEU A 99 2.04 -10.73 9.66
N TYR A 100 2.60 -11.57 10.54
CA TYR A 100 4.02 -11.51 10.89
C TYR A 100 4.90 -11.69 9.65
N GLU A 101 4.63 -12.70 8.82
CA GLU A 101 5.42 -12.97 7.61
C GLU A 101 5.40 -11.76 6.65
N ILE A 102 4.24 -11.15 6.45
CA ILE A 102 4.14 -9.97 5.57
C ILE A 102 4.89 -8.78 6.16
N CYS A 103 4.74 -8.51 7.45
CA CYS A 103 5.44 -7.42 8.12
C CYS A 103 6.95 -7.64 8.20
N ALA A 104 7.42 -8.88 8.35
CA ALA A 104 8.85 -9.18 8.45
C ALA A 104 9.54 -9.18 7.08
N PHE A 105 8.87 -9.64 6.03
CA PHE A 105 9.54 -9.97 4.77
C PHE A 105 9.06 -9.16 3.56
N ARG A 106 7.93 -8.47 3.64
CA ARG A 106 7.25 -7.88 2.46
C ARG A 106 6.98 -6.39 2.56
N LEU A 107 7.47 -5.69 3.59
CA LEU A 107 7.29 -4.24 3.72
C LEU A 107 7.97 -3.43 2.61
N THR A 108 9.03 -3.97 2.02
CA THR A 108 9.75 -3.35 0.89
C THR A 108 8.85 -3.18 -0.34
N ASP A 109 7.80 -4.00 -0.49
CA ASP A 109 6.81 -3.86 -1.57
C ASP A 109 6.06 -2.51 -1.46
N LEU A 110 5.74 -2.05 -0.24
CA LEU A 110 5.09 -0.75 -0.02
C LEU A 110 6.05 0.41 -0.32
N GLU A 111 7.30 0.28 0.13
CA GLU A 111 8.33 1.29 -0.10
C GLU A 111 8.66 1.45 -1.59
N ARG A 112 8.70 0.34 -2.32
CA ARG A 112 8.89 0.31 -3.78
C ARG A 112 7.79 1.12 -4.49
N LEU A 113 6.52 0.89 -4.17
CA LEU A 113 5.41 1.63 -4.76
C LEU A 113 5.43 3.11 -4.36
N ALA A 114 5.73 3.42 -3.10
CA ALA A 114 5.87 4.80 -2.65
C ALA A 114 7.02 5.54 -3.37
N THR A 115 8.10 4.84 -3.70
CA THR A 115 9.20 5.38 -4.50
C THR A 115 8.77 5.61 -5.94
N ALA A 116 8.08 4.64 -6.57
CA ALA A 116 7.56 4.79 -7.94
C ALA A 116 6.65 6.02 -8.08
N TYR A 117 5.72 6.23 -7.14
CA TYR A 117 4.88 7.44 -7.13
C TYR A 117 5.71 8.71 -6.99
N ARG A 118 6.67 8.77 -6.04
CA ARG A 118 7.52 9.95 -5.85
C ARG A 118 8.35 10.28 -7.09
N GLU A 119 8.90 9.26 -7.74
CA GLU A 119 9.66 9.44 -8.98
C GLU A 119 8.79 9.98 -10.11
N TRP A 120 7.58 9.45 -10.24
CA TRP A 120 6.64 9.92 -11.24
C TRP A 120 6.20 11.36 -10.96
N LEU A 121 5.87 11.71 -9.72
CA LEU A 121 5.49 13.06 -9.30
C LEU A 121 6.61 14.08 -9.59
N ARG A 122 7.85 13.72 -9.29
CA ARG A 122 9.02 14.58 -9.55
C ARG A 122 9.20 14.85 -11.06
N LYS A 123 8.82 13.90 -11.92
CA LYS A 123 8.89 14.05 -13.38
C LYS A 123 7.69 14.80 -13.97
N HIS A 124 6.58 14.92 -13.23
CA HIS A 124 5.33 15.54 -13.68
C HIS A 124 4.82 16.58 -12.66
N PRO A 125 5.60 17.62 -12.33
CA PRO A 125 5.21 18.61 -11.32
C PRO A 125 3.90 19.33 -11.66
N ASP A 126 3.64 19.56 -12.95
CA ASP A 126 2.47 20.32 -13.42
C ASP A 126 1.17 19.49 -13.47
N GLN A 127 1.25 18.16 -13.37
CA GLN A 127 0.05 17.31 -13.46
C GLN A 127 -0.84 17.38 -12.23
N LEU A 128 -0.32 17.86 -11.10
CA LEU A 128 -1.09 18.08 -9.89
C LEU A 128 -1.14 19.56 -9.49
N ASP A 129 -0.64 20.45 -10.35
CA ASP A 129 -0.53 21.87 -10.03
C ASP A 129 -1.91 22.53 -10.16
N GLU A 130 -2.44 23.00 -9.04
CA GLU A 130 -3.72 23.69 -8.98
C GLU A 130 -3.55 25.12 -9.51
N ARG A 131 -3.69 25.29 -10.82
CA ARG A 131 -4.13 26.58 -11.38
C ARG A 131 -5.64 26.54 -11.52
N LEU A 132 -6.33 26.76 -10.41
CA LEU A 132 -7.67 27.34 -10.39
C LEU A 132 -7.54 28.87 -10.38
#